data_AF-A0A0D3I4T5-F1
#
_entry.id   AF-A0A0D3I4T5-F1
#
_cell.length_a   1.000
_cell.length_b   1.000
_cell.length_c   1.000
_cell.angle_alpha   90.00
_cell.angle_beta   90.00
_cell.angle_gamma   90.00
#
_symmetry.space_group_name_H-M   'P 1'
#
loop_
_entity.id
_entity.type
_entity.pdbx_description
1 polymer ?
#
loop_
_entity_poly.entity_id
_entity_poly.type
_entity_poly.pdbx_seq_one_letter_code
_entity_poly.pdbx_strand_id
1 'polypeptide(L)'
;MAFPHLFATPELTAFGLATGVMLACMVGDMLMSTFYTLTWKGGTMDDGGGAGEFSSVVARVAFTWEGLIAGHARPGGFPVQSLLDAMAVQSASSRLLGPFMMLICKCDESNIRTIREAWLAHGSPASLRALLAAERAAGAQLGEGRLEESSAALALTWATRMLGFWLGILRALADEEVVAGMSMPRYATGVVYNDWVAPYHGLLLRSTFRAGLRALPARGEMLRRLAGGDTSSERQAHLVRDCKRCIAATERVIETLRAALREQGLRDETRV
;
A
#
# COMPACT_ATOMS: atom_id res chain seq x y z
N MET A 1 -37.47 -43.54 15.08
CA MET A 1 -37.28 -42.44 14.09
C MET A 1 -36.15 -41.57 14.59
N ALA A 2 -34.97 -41.71 13.99
CA ALA A 2 -33.76 -40.96 14.35
C ALA A 2 -33.42 -40.04 13.16
N PHE A 3 -33.26 -38.74 13.43
CA PHE A 3 -32.75 -37.78 12.45
C PHE A 3 -31.23 -37.67 12.57
N PRO A 4 -30.49 -37.59 11.44
CA PRO A 4 -29.04 -37.58 11.47
C PRO A 4 -28.49 -36.17 11.71
N HIS A 5 -27.32 -36.15 12.35
CA HIS A 5 -26.46 -34.98 12.54
C HIS A 5 -26.11 -34.33 11.20
N LEU A 6 -26.47 -33.05 11.04
CA LEU A 6 -25.94 -32.18 10.02
C LEU A 6 -24.52 -31.76 10.41
N PHE A 7 -23.56 -32.14 9.57
CA PHE A 7 -22.18 -31.69 9.61
C PHE A 7 -22.12 -30.16 9.49
N ALA A 8 -21.49 -29.50 10.46
CA ALA A 8 -20.98 -28.15 10.28
C ALA A 8 -19.78 -28.22 9.32
N THR A 9 -19.88 -27.56 8.17
CA THR A 9 -18.75 -27.41 7.25
C THR A 9 -17.76 -26.36 7.79
N PRO A 10 -16.43 -26.57 7.71
CA PRO A 10 -15.43 -25.65 8.23
C PRO A 10 -15.11 -24.45 7.31
N GLU A 11 -15.91 -24.17 6.27
CA GLU A 11 -15.56 -23.19 5.24
C GLU A 11 -15.76 -21.70 5.63
N LEU A 12 -16.25 -21.40 6.83
CA LEU A 12 -16.59 -20.03 7.24
C LEU A 12 -15.59 -19.34 8.19
N THR A 13 -14.47 -19.98 8.54
CA THR A 13 -13.48 -19.41 9.49
C THR A 13 -12.23 -18.80 8.84
N ALA A 14 -12.07 -18.87 7.52
CA ALA A 14 -10.88 -18.37 6.81
C ALA A 14 -11.07 -17.01 6.09
N PHE A 15 -12.02 -16.19 6.56
CA PHE A 15 -12.42 -14.89 5.94
C PHE A 15 -11.84 -13.67 6.70
N GLY A 16 -10.81 -13.86 7.52
CA GLY A 16 -10.67 -13.24 8.84
C GLY A 16 -10.26 -11.78 8.93
N LEU A 17 -9.27 -11.29 8.18
CA LEU A 17 -8.71 -9.96 8.46
C LEU A 17 -8.51 -9.04 7.26
N ALA A 18 -8.07 -9.51 6.09
CA ALA A 18 -7.89 -8.60 4.94
C ALA A 18 -9.24 -8.22 4.29
N THR A 19 -10.07 -9.22 3.97
CA THR A 19 -11.43 -9.00 3.45
C THR A 19 -12.33 -8.44 4.55
N GLY A 20 -12.17 -8.92 5.79
CA GLY A 20 -12.86 -8.41 6.98
C GLY A 20 -12.57 -6.93 7.26
N VAL A 21 -11.31 -6.50 7.25
CA VAL A 21 -10.94 -5.07 7.45
C VAL A 21 -11.32 -4.24 6.23
N MET A 22 -11.17 -4.72 5.00
CA MET A 22 -11.59 -3.94 3.83
C MET A 22 -13.11 -3.79 3.79
N LEU A 23 -13.91 -4.86 4.04
CA LEU A 23 -15.37 -4.76 4.16
C LEU A 23 -15.79 -3.99 5.41
N ALA A 24 -15.15 -4.15 6.57
CA ALA A 24 -15.49 -3.43 7.79
C ALA A 24 -15.13 -1.94 7.71
N CYS A 25 -14.00 -1.59 7.09
CA CYS A 25 -13.69 -0.21 6.74
C CYS A 25 -14.64 0.32 5.67
N MET A 26 -14.98 -0.47 4.64
CA MET A 26 -15.90 -0.03 3.59
C MET A 26 -17.34 0.12 4.07
N VAL A 27 -17.87 -0.78 4.91
CA VAL A 27 -19.26 -0.75 5.40
C VAL A 27 -19.39 0.15 6.63
N GLY A 28 -18.41 0.12 7.54
CA GLY A 28 -18.39 0.96 8.74
C GLY A 28 -18.04 2.43 8.44
N ASP A 29 -17.04 2.69 7.58
CA ASP A 29 -16.61 4.06 7.30
C ASP A 29 -17.41 4.73 6.17
N MET A 30 -18.05 4.00 5.25
CA MET A 30 -18.89 4.66 4.23
C MET A 30 -20.15 5.30 4.84
N LEU A 31 -20.59 4.83 6.02
CA LEU A 31 -21.66 5.47 6.81
C LEU A 31 -21.14 6.58 7.74
N MET A 32 -19.88 6.51 8.19
CA MET A 32 -19.28 7.49 9.12
C MET A 32 -18.44 8.60 8.45
N SER A 33 -18.01 8.40 7.19
CA SER A 33 -17.19 9.33 6.40
C SER A 33 -17.94 10.63 6.07
N THR A 34 -19.27 10.56 5.94
CA THR A 34 -20.14 11.74 5.79
C THR A 34 -20.13 12.64 7.04
N PHE A 35 -19.78 12.10 8.21
CA PHE A 35 -19.67 12.86 9.46
C PHE A 35 -18.26 13.39 9.74
N TYR A 36 -17.20 12.69 9.31
CA TYR A 36 -15.81 13.11 9.58
C TYR A 36 -15.22 14.12 8.59
N THR A 37 -15.81 14.28 7.40
CA THR A 37 -15.35 15.29 6.43
C THR A 37 -15.67 16.74 6.81
N LEU A 38 -16.49 16.98 7.84
CA LEU A 38 -16.87 18.33 8.30
C LEU A 38 -16.05 18.88 9.47
N THR A 39 -15.17 18.07 10.10
CA THR A 39 -14.39 18.52 11.28
C THR A 39 -12.88 18.37 11.13
N TRP A 40 -12.37 17.81 10.02
CA TRP A 40 -10.94 17.86 9.72
C TRP A 40 -10.54 19.25 9.18
N LYS A 41 -10.46 20.23 10.08
CA LYS A 41 -9.63 21.42 9.85
C LYS A 41 -8.20 20.92 9.81
N GLY A 42 -7.52 21.13 8.67
CA GLY A 42 -6.17 20.66 8.40
C GLY A 42 -5.27 20.76 9.63
N GLY A 43 -5.10 19.63 10.32
CA GLY A 43 -3.98 19.44 11.20
C GLY A 43 -2.77 19.50 10.31
N THR A 44 -2.07 20.63 10.34
CA THR A 44 -0.64 20.63 10.10
C THR A 44 -0.09 19.44 10.87
N MET A 45 0.48 18.43 10.19
CA MET A 45 1.44 17.60 10.90
C MET A 45 2.39 18.60 11.54
N ASP A 46 2.47 18.57 12.86
CA ASP A 46 3.38 19.41 13.59
C ASP A 46 4.77 18.82 13.29
N ASP A 47 5.31 19.28 12.17
CA ASP A 47 6.55 18.84 11.58
C ASP A 47 7.68 19.41 12.45
N GLY A 48 7.95 18.75 13.58
CA GLY A 48 9.13 19.04 14.40
C GLY A 48 10.46 18.91 13.65
N GLY A 49 10.44 18.50 12.37
CA GLY A 49 11.52 18.67 11.39
C GLY A 49 11.13 19.76 10.38
N GLY A 50 11.92 20.82 10.31
CA GLY A 50 11.57 22.09 9.66
C GLY A 50 10.83 21.97 8.32
N ALA A 51 9.74 22.74 8.20
CA ALA A 51 8.88 22.89 7.02
C ALA A 51 9.58 23.40 5.73
N GLY A 52 10.91 23.34 5.64
CA GLY A 52 11.71 23.76 4.50
C GLY A 52 12.55 22.67 3.83
N GLU A 53 12.54 21.42 4.31
CA GLU A 53 13.52 20.42 3.83
C GLU A 53 13.14 19.76 2.49
N PHE A 54 11.86 19.66 2.15
CA PHE A 54 11.42 18.95 0.93
C PHE A 54 10.61 19.82 -0.01
N SER A 55 10.89 19.69 -1.31
CA SER A 55 10.12 20.36 -2.37
C SER A 55 8.67 19.92 -2.38
N SER A 56 8.33 18.66 -2.11
CA SER A 56 6.95 18.18 -2.08
C SER A 56 6.79 16.97 -1.16
N VAL A 57 5.55 16.57 -0.87
CA VAL A 57 5.29 15.31 -0.16
C VAL A 57 5.83 14.10 -0.94
N VAL A 58 5.83 14.17 -2.27
CA VAL A 58 6.39 13.12 -3.14
C VAL A 58 7.92 13.11 -3.06
N ALA A 59 8.56 14.27 -2.94
CA ALA A 59 10.01 14.36 -2.71
C ALA A 59 10.42 13.71 -1.39
N ARG A 60 9.62 13.91 -0.33
CA ARG A 60 9.83 13.26 0.97
C ARG A 60 9.73 11.74 0.86
N VAL A 61 8.72 11.22 0.16
CA VAL A 61 8.59 9.78 -0.11
C VAL A 61 9.82 9.27 -0.87
N ALA A 62 10.19 9.94 -1.97
CA ALA A 62 11.36 9.56 -2.77
C ALA A 62 12.64 9.51 -1.93
N PHE A 63 12.87 10.53 -1.11
CA PHE A 63 14.01 10.60 -0.19
C PHE A 63 14.02 9.43 0.81
N THR A 64 12.87 9.09 1.41
CA THR A 64 12.80 7.94 2.33
C THR A 64 13.10 6.61 1.64
N TRP A 65 12.61 6.41 0.41
CA TRP A 65 12.94 5.21 -0.37
C TRP A 65 14.40 5.16 -0.78
N GLU A 66 14.97 6.27 -1.22
CA GLU A 66 16.38 6.37 -1.57
C GLU A 66 17.30 6.11 -0.37
N GLY A 67 16.96 6.64 0.81
CA GLY A 67 17.67 6.36 2.05
C GLY A 67 17.63 4.87 2.42
N LEU A 68 16.45 4.24 2.28
CA LEU A 68 16.28 2.81 2.51
C LEU A 68 17.13 1.97 1.53
N ILE A 69 17.14 2.35 0.25
CA ILE A 69 17.94 1.70 -0.80
C ILE A 69 19.44 1.90 -0.56
N ALA A 70 19.88 3.10 -0.18
CA ALA A 70 21.29 3.36 0.10
C ALA A 70 21.78 2.54 1.31
N GLY A 71 20.93 2.39 2.33
CA GLY A 71 21.20 1.52 3.49
C GLY A 71 21.26 0.03 3.15
N HIS A 72 20.60 -0.40 2.06
CA HIS A 72 20.56 -1.80 1.59
C HIS A 72 21.92 -2.33 1.09
N ALA A 73 22.92 -1.47 0.86
CA ALA A 73 24.25 -1.92 0.46
C ALA A 73 24.95 -2.83 1.52
N ARG A 74 24.34 -3.01 2.71
CA ARG A 74 24.83 -3.89 3.77
C ARG A 74 24.30 -5.33 3.59
N PRO A 75 25.08 -6.36 4.00
CA PRO A 75 24.62 -7.74 3.98
C PRO A 75 23.36 -7.90 4.85
N GLY A 76 22.24 -8.38 4.29
CA GLY A 76 21.01 -8.68 5.06
C GLY A 76 19.74 -7.98 4.57
N GLY A 77 19.84 -7.00 3.69
CA GLY A 77 18.67 -6.34 3.10
C GLY A 77 18.21 -5.10 3.86
N PHE A 78 16.93 -4.72 3.73
CA PHE A 78 16.39 -3.52 4.38
C PHE A 78 16.31 -3.67 5.90
N PRO A 79 16.74 -2.69 6.71
CA PRO A 79 16.40 -2.63 8.13
C PRO A 79 14.87 -2.55 8.30
N VAL A 80 14.28 -3.42 9.12
CA VAL A 80 12.81 -3.55 9.21
C VAL A 80 12.16 -2.24 9.68
N GLN A 81 12.71 -1.60 10.72
CA GLN A 81 12.18 -0.34 11.22
C GLN A 81 12.18 0.76 10.13
N SER A 82 13.29 0.92 9.41
CA SER A 82 13.40 1.90 8.33
C SER A 82 12.42 1.64 7.18
N LEU A 83 12.16 0.36 6.87
CA LEU A 83 11.13 -0.01 5.89
C LEU A 83 9.74 0.42 6.36
N LEU A 84 9.38 0.13 7.61
CA LEU A 84 8.08 0.51 8.18
C LEU A 84 7.88 2.03 8.19
N ASP A 85 8.92 2.78 8.56
CA ASP A 85 8.87 4.24 8.58
C ASP A 85 8.68 4.82 7.18
N ALA A 86 9.39 4.29 6.18
CA ALA A 86 9.23 4.71 4.79
C ALA A 86 7.85 4.35 4.22
N MET A 87 7.30 3.17 4.56
CA MET A 87 5.92 2.79 4.21
C MET A 87 4.89 3.74 4.83
N ALA A 88 5.09 4.15 6.08
CA ALA A 88 4.21 5.11 6.74
C ALA A 88 4.22 6.49 6.05
N VAL A 89 5.40 6.97 5.63
CA VAL A 89 5.55 8.22 4.88
C VAL A 89 4.84 8.14 3.53
N GLN A 90 4.99 7.02 2.80
CA GLN A 90 4.26 6.77 1.55
C GLN A 90 2.74 6.80 1.76
N SER A 91 2.24 6.06 2.76
CA SER A 91 0.81 5.98 3.06
C SER A 91 0.23 7.36 3.40
N ALA A 92 0.92 8.15 4.22
CA ALA A 92 0.50 9.51 4.55
C ALA A 92 0.35 10.41 3.31
N SER A 93 1.23 10.29 2.32
CA SER A 93 1.13 11.07 1.08
C SER A 93 -0.13 10.75 0.27
N SER A 94 -0.56 9.48 0.27
CA SER A 94 -1.73 9.00 -0.48
C SER A 94 -3.05 9.58 0.06
N ARG A 95 -3.12 9.91 1.35
CA ARG A 95 -4.32 10.50 1.99
C ARG A 95 -4.77 11.81 1.33
N LEU A 96 -3.83 12.58 0.77
CA LEU A 96 -4.12 13.86 0.13
C LEU A 96 -5.02 13.74 -1.09
N LEU A 97 -5.14 12.55 -1.68
CA LEU A 97 -5.90 12.33 -2.90
C LEU A 97 -7.39 12.05 -2.67
N GLY A 98 -7.85 12.08 -1.41
CA GLY A 98 -9.26 12.06 -1.06
C GLY A 98 -9.75 10.73 -0.47
N PRO A 99 -11.07 10.61 -0.24
CA PRO A 99 -11.63 9.58 0.64
C PRO A 99 -11.34 8.15 0.23
N PHE A 100 -11.36 7.85 -1.08
CA PHE A 100 -11.03 6.52 -1.55
C PHE A 100 -9.59 6.12 -1.21
N MET A 101 -8.63 7.05 -1.37
CA MET A 101 -7.24 6.79 -1.04
C MET A 101 -7.02 6.63 0.47
N MET A 102 -7.87 7.22 1.32
CA MET A 102 -7.83 6.95 2.77
C MET A 102 -8.11 5.47 3.09
N LEU A 103 -8.99 4.80 2.34
CA LEU A 103 -9.24 3.37 2.53
C LEU A 103 -7.99 2.54 2.22
N ILE A 104 -7.26 2.91 1.15
CA ILE A 104 -5.97 2.30 0.82
C ILE A 104 -4.96 2.55 1.94
N CYS A 105 -4.91 3.77 2.49
CA CYS A 105 -4.01 4.09 3.60
C CYS A 105 -4.29 3.22 4.84
N LYS A 106 -5.58 2.97 5.16
CA LYS A 106 -5.95 2.06 6.25
C LYS A 106 -5.47 0.62 6.00
N CYS A 107 -5.50 0.17 4.75
CA CYS A 107 -4.95 -1.14 4.39
C CYS A 107 -3.42 -1.16 4.60
N ASP A 108 -2.71 -0.11 4.18
CA ASP A 108 -1.27 0.02 4.38
C ASP A 108 -0.90 0.07 5.88
N GLU A 109 -1.66 0.81 6.69
CA GLU A 109 -1.50 0.85 8.14
C GLU A 109 -1.68 -0.52 8.79
N SER A 110 -2.68 -1.29 8.33
CA SER A 110 -2.86 -2.66 8.81
C SER A 110 -1.66 -3.53 8.44
N ASN A 111 -1.16 -3.45 7.20
CA ASN A 111 0.04 -4.19 6.77
C ASN A 111 1.27 -3.78 7.59
N ILE A 112 1.50 -2.49 7.81
CA ILE A 112 2.61 -1.96 8.64
C ILE A 112 2.54 -2.52 10.06
N ARG A 113 1.35 -2.54 10.66
CA ARG A 113 1.13 -3.09 12.00
C ARG A 113 1.43 -4.59 12.02
N THR A 114 0.89 -5.38 11.09
CA THR A 114 1.13 -6.82 11.02
C THR A 114 2.62 -7.13 10.86
N ILE A 115 3.34 -6.41 9.99
CA ILE A 115 4.79 -6.57 9.83
C ILE A 115 5.51 -6.25 11.14
N ARG A 116 5.11 -5.17 11.84
CA ARG A 116 5.70 -4.79 13.12
C ARG A 116 5.46 -5.85 14.20
N GLU A 117 4.25 -6.36 14.31
CA GLU A 117 3.87 -7.40 15.27
C GLU A 117 4.66 -8.69 15.03
N ALA A 118 4.73 -9.17 13.79
CA ALA A 118 5.55 -10.32 13.43
C ALA A 118 7.05 -10.07 13.68
N TRP A 119 7.55 -8.86 13.36
CA TRP A 119 8.93 -8.47 13.64
C TRP A 119 9.28 -8.55 15.13
N LEU A 120 8.40 -8.04 16.00
CA LEU A 120 8.55 -8.12 17.45
C LEU A 120 8.45 -9.59 17.93
N ALA A 121 7.50 -10.37 17.41
CA ALA A 121 7.31 -11.77 17.77
C ALA A 121 8.54 -12.64 17.46
N HIS A 122 9.31 -12.29 16.42
CA HIS A 122 10.57 -12.96 16.06
C HIS A 122 11.82 -12.37 16.73
N GLY A 123 11.67 -11.57 17.77
CA GLY A 123 12.80 -11.01 18.53
C GLY A 123 13.48 -9.83 17.85
N SER A 124 12.75 -9.08 17.01
CA SER A 124 13.22 -7.87 16.33
C SER A 124 14.49 -8.06 15.50
N PRO A 125 14.55 -9.05 14.58
CA PRO A 125 15.71 -9.27 13.74
C PRO A 125 16.10 -7.99 12.97
N ALA A 126 17.40 -7.72 12.87
CA ALA A 126 17.90 -6.44 12.37
C ALA A 126 17.54 -6.11 10.91
N SER A 127 17.14 -7.11 10.12
CA SER A 127 16.89 -6.97 8.68
C SER A 127 15.69 -7.75 8.19
N LEU A 128 15.12 -7.30 7.07
CA LEU A 128 13.99 -7.94 6.40
C LEU A 128 14.30 -9.38 6.02
N ARG A 129 15.50 -9.68 5.51
CA ARG A 129 15.87 -11.06 5.15
C ARG A 129 15.87 -11.96 6.39
N ALA A 130 16.39 -11.47 7.51
CA ALA A 130 16.42 -12.21 8.77
C ALA A 130 14.99 -12.43 9.32
N LEU A 131 14.11 -11.43 9.21
CA LEU A 131 12.68 -11.58 9.55
C LEU A 131 12.03 -12.67 8.71
N LEU A 132 12.13 -12.60 7.38
CA LEU A 132 11.48 -13.56 6.49
C LEU A 132 12.07 -14.99 6.64
N ALA A 133 13.37 -15.12 6.93
CA ALA A 133 13.97 -16.40 7.25
C ALA A 133 13.43 -16.99 8.56
N ALA A 134 13.20 -16.15 9.58
CA ALA A 134 12.58 -16.57 10.83
C ALA A 134 11.12 -17.02 10.62
N GLU A 135 10.34 -16.28 9.84
CA GLU A 135 8.97 -16.67 9.49
C GLU A 135 8.90 -17.99 8.72
N ARG A 136 9.81 -18.18 7.75
CA ARG A 136 9.94 -19.44 7.02
C ARG A 136 10.24 -20.59 7.97
N ALA A 137 11.19 -20.41 8.89
CA ALA A 137 11.55 -21.43 9.87
C ALA A 137 10.40 -21.74 10.84
N ALA A 138 9.56 -20.75 11.14
CA ALA A 138 8.35 -20.89 11.95
C ALA A 138 7.15 -21.48 11.19
N GLY A 139 7.30 -21.78 9.89
CA GLY A 139 6.22 -22.39 9.10
C GLY A 139 5.18 -21.41 8.58
N ALA A 140 5.54 -20.14 8.36
CA ALA A 140 4.61 -19.13 7.82
C ALA A 140 4.04 -19.49 6.43
N GLN A 141 4.74 -20.32 5.65
CA GLN A 141 4.19 -20.91 4.44
C GLN A 141 3.33 -22.12 4.80
N LEU A 142 2.02 -21.97 4.62
CA LEU A 142 1.02 -23.02 4.82
C LEU A 142 0.94 -23.94 3.59
N GLY A 143 0.12 -24.99 3.72
CA GLY A 143 -0.28 -25.82 2.59
C GLY A 143 -0.91 -25.00 1.45
N GLU A 144 -0.89 -25.56 0.23
CA GLU A 144 -1.49 -24.95 -0.97
C GLU A 144 -0.86 -23.63 -1.42
N GLY A 145 0.31 -23.27 -0.89
CA GLY A 145 1.01 -22.04 -1.27
C GLY A 145 0.37 -20.77 -0.68
N ARG A 146 -0.33 -20.90 0.45
CA ARG A 146 -0.85 -19.78 1.24
C ARG A 146 0.15 -19.34 2.30
N LEU A 147 0.13 -18.07 2.65
CA LEU A 147 0.86 -17.54 3.82
C LEU A 147 -0.09 -17.43 5.02
N GLU A 148 0.47 -17.56 6.22
CA GLU A 148 -0.25 -17.36 7.48
C GLU A 148 -0.76 -15.91 7.59
N GLU A 149 -1.99 -15.73 8.09
CA GLU A 149 -2.70 -14.44 8.03
C GLU A 149 -2.00 -13.33 8.83
N SER A 150 -1.34 -13.68 9.94
CA SER A 150 -0.58 -12.74 10.78
C SER A 150 0.89 -12.56 10.38
N SER A 151 1.34 -13.21 9.30
CA SER A 151 2.73 -13.14 8.86
C SER A 151 3.10 -11.79 8.24
N ALA A 152 4.31 -11.33 8.52
CA ALA A 152 4.97 -10.23 7.83
C ALA A 152 5.05 -10.51 6.32
N ALA A 153 5.33 -11.75 5.92
CA ALA A 153 5.41 -12.17 4.53
C ALA A 153 4.12 -11.91 3.75
N LEU A 154 2.96 -12.24 4.33
CA LEU A 154 1.66 -11.96 3.69
C LEU A 154 1.40 -10.45 3.61
N ALA A 155 1.63 -9.73 4.71
CA ALA A 155 1.45 -8.28 4.78
C ALA A 155 2.38 -7.55 3.77
N LEU A 156 3.62 -8.00 3.61
CA LEU A 156 4.57 -7.47 2.61
C LEU A 156 4.13 -7.78 1.18
N THR A 157 3.55 -8.96 0.95
CA THR A 157 2.99 -9.33 -0.35
C THR A 157 1.88 -8.35 -0.75
N TRP A 158 0.96 -8.04 0.17
CA TRP A 158 -0.09 -7.06 -0.05
C TRP A 158 0.45 -5.63 -0.21
N ALA A 159 1.36 -5.21 0.66
CA ALA A 159 2.01 -3.91 0.55
C ALA A 159 2.70 -3.73 -0.81
N THR A 160 3.37 -4.75 -1.32
CA THR A 160 4.03 -4.72 -2.63
C THR A 160 3.03 -4.53 -3.78
N ARG A 161 1.87 -5.19 -3.73
CA ARG A 161 0.80 -5.00 -4.72
C ARG A 161 0.25 -3.57 -4.69
N MET A 162 0.03 -3.02 -3.49
CA MET A 162 -0.46 -1.65 -3.33
C MET A 162 0.59 -0.59 -3.72
N LEU A 163 1.87 -0.83 -3.45
CA LEU A 163 2.96 0.00 -3.96
C LEU A 163 2.99 -0.01 -5.50
N GLY A 164 2.74 -1.16 -6.12
CA GLY A 164 2.63 -1.25 -7.57
C GLY A 164 1.42 -0.51 -8.15
N PHE A 165 0.28 -0.57 -7.47
CA PHE A 165 -0.87 0.27 -7.80
C PHE A 165 -0.51 1.77 -7.71
N TRP A 166 0.14 2.19 -6.62
CA TRP A 166 0.57 3.57 -6.46
C TRP A 166 1.59 4.00 -7.50
N LEU A 167 2.53 3.13 -7.87
CA LEU A 167 3.50 3.35 -8.93
C LEU A 167 2.82 3.68 -10.28
N GLY A 168 1.73 2.98 -10.62
CA GLY A 168 0.93 3.29 -11.80
C GLY A 168 0.27 4.67 -11.73
N ILE A 169 -0.23 5.07 -10.56
CA ILE A 169 -0.76 6.42 -10.34
C ILE A 169 0.34 7.47 -10.49
N LEU A 170 1.51 7.28 -9.88
CA LEU A 170 2.65 8.21 -10.01
C LEU A 170 3.10 8.37 -11.47
N ARG A 171 3.14 7.29 -12.25
CA ARG A 171 3.48 7.35 -13.69
C ARG A 171 2.49 8.22 -14.47
N ALA A 172 1.19 8.04 -14.24
CA ALA A 172 0.15 8.88 -14.85
C ALA A 172 0.20 10.35 -14.41
N LEU A 173 0.67 10.62 -13.18
CA LEU A 173 0.90 11.99 -12.71
C LEU A 173 2.16 12.59 -13.37
N ALA A 174 3.22 11.81 -13.54
CA ALA A 174 4.49 12.26 -14.10
C ALA A 174 4.44 12.48 -15.62
N ASP A 175 3.54 11.79 -16.32
CA ASP A 175 3.46 11.79 -17.78
C ASP A 175 2.01 11.60 -18.25
N GLU A 176 1.52 12.55 -19.03
CA GLU A 176 0.15 12.52 -19.56
C GLU A 176 0.01 11.60 -20.78
N GLU A 177 1.10 11.31 -21.49
CA GLU A 177 1.07 10.36 -22.61
C GLU A 177 0.78 8.94 -22.09
N VAL A 178 1.20 8.62 -20.86
CA VAL A 178 0.94 7.34 -20.19
C VAL A 178 -0.56 7.09 -20.01
N VAL A 179 -1.37 8.13 -19.78
CA VAL A 179 -2.82 7.95 -19.67
C VAL A 179 -3.52 7.84 -21.03
N ALA A 180 -2.81 8.11 -22.14
CA ALA A 180 -3.31 7.95 -23.51
C ALA A 180 -4.70 8.58 -23.73
N GLY A 181 -4.92 9.78 -23.20
CA GLY A 181 -6.20 10.50 -23.28
C GLY A 181 -7.32 9.98 -22.38
N MET A 182 -7.06 8.98 -21.52
CA MET A 182 -8.02 8.54 -20.51
C MET A 182 -8.04 9.49 -19.31
N SER A 183 -9.21 9.61 -18.67
CA SER A 183 -9.29 10.25 -17.35
C SER A 183 -8.57 9.40 -16.29
N MET A 184 -8.09 10.04 -15.21
CA MET A 184 -7.43 9.34 -14.09
C MET A 184 -8.26 8.19 -13.51
N PRO A 185 -9.57 8.35 -13.22
CA PRO A 185 -10.40 7.22 -12.77
C PRO A 185 -10.43 6.06 -13.77
N ARG A 186 -10.54 6.35 -15.07
CA ARG A 186 -10.59 5.32 -16.11
C ARG A 186 -9.25 4.60 -16.25
N TYR A 187 -8.14 5.33 -16.25
CA TYR A 187 -6.80 4.77 -16.30
C TYR A 187 -6.49 3.90 -15.07
N ALA A 188 -6.75 4.44 -13.87
CA ALA A 188 -6.53 3.72 -12.61
C ALA A 188 -7.34 2.42 -12.54
N THR A 189 -8.58 2.44 -13.02
CA THR A 189 -9.47 1.26 -13.02
C THR A 189 -9.13 0.26 -14.13
N GLY A 190 -8.90 0.75 -15.34
CA GLY A 190 -8.75 -0.07 -16.55
C GLY A 190 -7.35 -0.67 -16.71
N VAL A 191 -6.33 -0.01 -16.18
CA VAL A 191 -4.92 -0.40 -16.34
C VAL A 191 -4.35 -0.76 -14.97
N VAL A 192 -4.11 0.25 -14.14
CA VAL A 192 -3.32 0.09 -12.90
C VAL A 192 -3.90 -0.95 -11.94
N TYR A 193 -5.21 -0.88 -11.67
CA TYR A 193 -5.89 -1.84 -10.81
C TYR A 193 -5.86 -3.27 -11.38
N ASN A 194 -6.09 -3.40 -12.69
CA ASN A 194 -6.14 -4.71 -13.33
C ASN A 194 -4.77 -5.39 -13.36
N ASP A 195 -3.68 -4.62 -13.43
CA ASP A 195 -2.32 -5.16 -13.48
C ASP A 195 -1.81 -5.60 -12.09
N TRP A 196 -2.15 -4.86 -11.03
CA TRP A 196 -1.50 -5.04 -9.73
C TRP A 196 -2.34 -5.70 -8.65
N VAL A 197 -3.66 -5.51 -8.67
CA VAL A 197 -4.52 -5.83 -7.52
C VAL A 197 -5.67 -6.75 -7.91
N ALA A 198 -6.33 -6.48 -9.04
CA ALA A 198 -7.48 -7.27 -9.50
C ALA A 198 -7.23 -8.79 -9.61
N PRO A 199 -6.05 -9.30 -10.01
CA PRO A 199 -5.80 -10.74 -10.08
C PRO A 199 -6.05 -11.46 -8.74
N TYR A 200 -5.84 -10.73 -7.64
CA TYR A 200 -5.91 -11.20 -6.25
C TYR A 200 -7.23 -10.87 -5.55
N HIS A 201 -8.11 -10.11 -6.19
CA HIS A 201 -9.44 -9.82 -5.65
C HIS A 201 -10.49 -10.77 -6.26
N GLY A 202 -11.38 -11.27 -5.42
CA GLY A 202 -12.64 -11.90 -5.80
C GLY A 202 -13.63 -10.90 -6.40
N LEU A 203 -14.77 -11.41 -6.87
CA LEU A 203 -15.76 -10.60 -7.61
C LEU A 203 -16.30 -9.42 -6.79
N LEU A 204 -16.54 -9.64 -5.49
CA LEU A 204 -17.05 -8.62 -4.58
C LEU A 204 -16.04 -7.47 -4.44
N LEU A 205 -14.81 -7.76 -4.03
CA LEU A 205 -13.76 -6.75 -3.87
C LEU A 205 -13.44 -6.04 -5.20
N ARG A 206 -13.45 -6.76 -6.34
CA ARG A 206 -13.30 -6.11 -7.65
C ARG A 206 -14.37 -5.08 -7.90
N SER A 207 -15.61 -5.38 -7.58
CA SER A 207 -16.73 -4.45 -7.80
C SER A 207 -16.60 -3.22 -6.91
N THR A 208 -16.32 -3.41 -5.62
CA THR A 208 -16.20 -2.31 -4.66
C THR A 208 -15.00 -1.41 -4.95
N PHE A 209 -13.84 -2.01 -5.27
CA PHE A 209 -12.64 -1.24 -5.58
C PHE A 209 -12.83 -0.40 -6.85
N ARG A 210 -13.42 -0.97 -7.91
CA ARG A 210 -13.74 -0.24 -9.15
C ARG A 210 -14.74 0.89 -8.91
N ALA A 211 -15.74 0.69 -8.05
CA ALA A 211 -16.67 1.74 -7.68
C ALA A 211 -15.95 2.89 -6.96
N GLY A 212 -15.06 2.58 -6.01
CA GLY A 212 -14.27 3.56 -5.28
C GLY A 212 -13.30 4.35 -6.17
N LEU A 213 -12.67 3.70 -7.15
CA LEU A 213 -11.77 4.37 -8.11
C LEU A 213 -12.46 5.44 -8.96
N ARG A 214 -13.79 5.36 -9.14
CA ARG A 214 -14.56 6.42 -9.83
C ARG A 214 -14.54 7.75 -9.06
N ALA A 215 -14.26 7.71 -7.76
CA ALA A 215 -14.14 8.90 -6.92
C ALA A 215 -12.72 9.51 -6.92
N LEU A 216 -11.77 8.96 -7.69
CA LEU A 216 -10.46 9.59 -7.83
C LEU A 216 -10.57 10.97 -8.49
N PRO A 217 -9.82 11.98 -8.02
CA PRO A 217 -9.80 13.28 -8.66
C PRO A 217 -9.21 13.23 -10.08
N ALA A 218 -9.46 14.27 -10.87
CA ALA A 218 -8.77 14.47 -12.15
C ALA A 218 -7.26 14.71 -11.93
N ARG A 219 -6.43 14.43 -12.94
CA ARG A 219 -4.96 14.54 -12.87
C ARG A 219 -4.48 15.89 -12.32
N GLY A 220 -4.98 16.99 -12.88
CA GLY A 220 -4.61 18.35 -12.44
C GLY A 220 -4.97 18.62 -10.98
N GLU A 221 -6.12 18.12 -10.52
CA GLU A 221 -6.52 18.23 -9.11
C GLU A 221 -5.63 17.39 -8.19
N MET A 222 -5.26 16.17 -8.60
CA MET A 222 -4.32 15.34 -7.85
C MET A 222 -2.96 16.02 -7.70
N LEU A 223 -2.42 16.57 -8.79
CA LEU A 223 -1.15 17.30 -8.77
C LEU A 223 -1.24 18.56 -7.91
N ARG A 224 -2.33 19.32 -7.99
CA ARG A 224 -2.58 20.49 -7.13
C ARG A 224 -2.55 20.10 -5.65
N ARG A 225 -3.20 19.01 -5.25
CA ARG A 225 -3.22 18.54 -3.86
C ARG A 225 -1.83 18.11 -3.38
N LEU A 226 -1.09 17.36 -4.18
CA LEU A 226 0.27 16.92 -3.85
C LEU A 226 1.28 18.09 -3.83
N ALA A 227 0.99 19.17 -4.57
CA ALA A 227 1.77 20.40 -4.55
C ALA A 227 1.49 21.31 -3.34
N GLY A 228 0.56 20.95 -2.45
CA GLY A 228 0.14 21.78 -1.33
C GLY A 228 -0.85 22.89 -1.73
N GLY A 229 -1.57 22.72 -2.83
CA GLY A 229 -2.55 23.69 -3.36
C GLY A 229 -1.99 24.63 -4.41
N ASP A 230 -0.67 24.72 -4.56
CA ASP A 230 0.01 25.61 -5.51
C ASP A 230 -0.10 25.09 -6.96
N THR A 231 -0.66 25.93 -7.83
CA THR A 231 -0.95 25.66 -9.24
C THR A 231 0.04 26.30 -10.20
N SER A 232 1.10 26.95 -9.70
CA SER A 232 2.11 27.57 -10.56
C SER A 232 2.81 26.53 -11.43
N SER A 233 3.09 26.89 -12.69
CA SER A 233 3.71 25.98 -13.66
C SER A 233 5.07 25.45 -13.18
N GLU A 234 5.85 26.30 -12.51
CA GLU A 234 7.13 25.94 -11.90
C GLU A 234 6.95 24.86 -10.82
N ARG A 235 5.99 25.06 -9.90
CA ARG A 235 5.67 24.08 -8.86
C ARG A 235 5.25 22.74 -9.43
N GLN A 236 4.38 22.77 -10.44
CA GLN A 236 3.90 21.58 -11.12
C GLN A 236 5.04 20.83 -11.83
N ALA A 237 5.94 21.57 -12.49
CA ALA A 237 7.14 20.98 -13.10
C ALA A 237 8.08 20.35 -12.05
N HIS A 238 8.22 20.96 -10.86
CA HIS A 238 9.01 20.40 -9.76
C HIS A 238 8.38 19.10 -9.24
N LEU A 239 7.07 19.10 -8.99
CA LEU A 239 6.34 17.91 -8.56
C LEU A 239 6.47 16.77 -9.58
N VAL A 240 6.39 17.04 -10.88
CA VAL A 240 6.60 16.01 -11.91
C VAL A 240 8.01 15.41 -11.84
N ARG A 241 9.05 16.21 -11.58
CA ARG A 241 10.41 15.67 -11.36
C ARG A 241 10.49 14.82 -10.10
N ASP A 242 9.85 15.25 -9.02
CA ASP A 242 9.76 14.48 -7.77
C ASP A 242 9.03 13.15 -8.00
N CYS A 243 7.95 13.13 -8.79
CA CYS A 243 7.25 11.91 -9.19
C CYS A 243 8.19 10.95 -9.94
N LYS A 244 8.95 11.43 -10.94
CA LYS A 244 9.90 10.58 -11.70
C LYS A 244 10.97 9.96 -10.80
N ARG A 245 11.50 10.73 -9.86
CA ARG A 245 12.45 10.26 -8.86
C ARG A 245 11.81 9.21 -7.92
N CYS A 246 10.59 9.48 -7.45
CA CYS A 246 9.82 8.56 -6.61
C CYS A 246 9.48 7.24 -7.33
N ILE A 247 9.16 7.29 -8.62
CA ILE A 247 8.89 6.12 -9.47
C ILE A 247 10.10 5.19 -9.47
N ALA A 248 11.28 5.72 -9.82
CA ALA A 248 12.51 4.93 -9.88
C ALA A 248 12.88 4.31 -8.52
N ALA A 249 12.71 5.07 -7.43
CA ALA A 249 12.95 4.54 -6.09
C ALA A 249 11.93 3.45 -5.69
N THR A 250 10.65 3.65 -6.00
CA THR A 250 9.58 2.71 -5.67
C THR A 250 9.73 1.39 -6.44
N GLU A 251 10.13 1.44 -7.71
CA GLU A 251 10.43 0.23 -8.52
C GLU A 251 11.50 -0.63 -7.86
N ARG A 252 12.61 -0.01 -7.44
CA ARG A 252 13.72 -0.70 -6.77
C ARG A 252 13.30 -1.30 -5.43
N VAL A 253 12.47 -0.59 -4.66
CA VAL A 253 11.90 -1.12 -3.40
C VAL A 253 11.03 -2.34 -3.69
N ILE A 254 10.06 -2.25 -4.62
CA ILE A 254 9.19 -3.37 -5.00
C ILE A 254 10.01 -4.59 -5.44
N GLU A 255 11.02 -4.38 -6.30
CA GLU A 255 11.90 -5.45 -6.76
C GLU A 255 12.64 -6.12 -5.60
N THR A 256 13.19 -5.31 -4.70
CA THR A 256 13.93 -5.80 -3.52
C THR A 256 13.03 -6.59 -2.57
N LEU A 257 11.82 -6.10 -2.28
CA LEU A 257 10.86 -6.80 -1.43
C LEU A 257 10.46 -8.15 -2.05
N ARG A 258 10.15 -8.17 -3.35
CA ARG A 258 9.82 -9.39 -4.08
C ARG A 258 10.99 -10.37 -4.12
N ALA A 259 12.21 -9.89 -4.31
CA ALA A 259 13.40 -10.73 -4.29
C ALA A 259 13.58 -11.38 -2.92
N ALA A 260 13.44 -10.63 -1.83
CA ALA A 260 13.55 -11.15 -0.47
C ALA A 260 12.50 -12.24 -0.16
N LEU A 261 11.25 -12.04 -0.57
CA LEU A 261 10.19 -13.07 -0.46
C LEU A 261 10.54 -14.34 -1.25
N ARG A 262 10.97 -14.18 -2.51
CA ARG A 262 11.37 -15.31 -3.38
C ARG A 262 12.58 -16.08 -2.84
N GLU A 263 13.60 -15.39 -2.33
CA GLU A 263 14.78 -16.00 -1.71
C GLU A 263 14.39 -16.94 -0.56
N GLN A 264 13.34 -16.59 0.19
CA GLN A 264 12.82 -17.41 1.29
C GLN A 264 11.78 -18.44 0.84
N GLY A 265 11.41 -18.48 -0.44
CA GLY A 265 10.36 -19.35 -0.95
C GLY A 265 8.97 -19.02 -0.41
N LEU A 266 8.76 -17.78 0.07
CA LEU A 266 7.50 -17.29 0.61
C LEU A 266 6.69 -16.65 -0.51
N ARG A 267 5.52 -17.20 -0.80
CA ARG A 267 4.63 -16.71 -1.84
C ARG A 267 3.18 -16.96 -1.48
N ASP A 268 2.31 -16.06 -1.93
CA ASP A 268 0.87 -16.23 -1.87
C ASP A 268 0.25 -15.64 -3.14
N GLU A 269 -0.34 -16.48 -3.98
CA GLU A 269 -1.05 -16.06 -5.20
C GLU A 269 -2.56 -16.22 -5.07
N THR A 270 -3.06 -16.41 -3.85
CA THR A 270 -4.49 -16.66 -3.62
C THR A 270 -5.32 -15.40 -3.79
N ARG A 271 -6.61 -15.62 -4.08
CA ARG A 271 -7.60 -14.55 -4.17
C ARG A 271 -8.31 -14.37 -2.84
N VAL A 272 -8.58 -13.11 -2.50
CA VAL A 272 -9.35 -12.69 -1.32
C VAL A 272 -10.70 -12.09 -1.67
#